data_AF-A0A812SGJ4-F1
#
_entry.id   AF-A0A812SGJ4-F1
#
_cell.length_a   1.000
_cell.length_b   1.000
_cell.length_c   1.000
_cell.angle_alpha   90.00
_cell.angle_beta   90.00
_cell.angle_gamma   90.00
#
_symmetry.space_group_name_H-M   'P 1'
#
loop_
_entity.id
_entity.type
_entity.pdbx_description
1 polymer ?
#
loop_
_entity_poly.entity_id
_entity_poly.type
_entity_poly.pdbx_seq_one_letter_code
_entity_poly.pdbx_strand_id
1 'polypeptide(L)'
;MLPWRLLSIWAPLQCLASLRVDSRKDPVTKVVSLLEDMAKQLEVDAKKDEDIYDKMVCWCTDTQKAKQKSIDEGAARIDSLSAEIEQGVALSARLQPEIDSLKKEAEKNKQALEQASAIRKKQSGEFEAESGDLKDSIAAVDKAVNLLKKKDSGATSFLQVASKASQVKSALRQMFSKSHRWMDPALIEQGGLRDMRDVKEADLLQLLKPGQSTGEIFGMLSQMLDTFQQNLKEISEEEKDNKAAFEKLQVAKSDEIETSAGQIRVKEKEKAAADEQLARNKKDKKEAEKALKEDKEFLESVKSKCANNDAEWDARQGISKTCVKSQTEEASTAVFQELTQGCFWISSFTEREIRDSAVLSI
;
A
#
# COMPACT_ATOMS: atom_id res chain seq x y z
N MET A 1 50.40 -71.29 83.35
CA MET A 1 50.17 -70.79 84.71
C MET A 1 49.28 -69.55 84.62
N LEU A 2 47.98 -69.71 84.91
CA LEU A 2 47.05 -68.62 85.25
C LEU A 2 47.48 -68.01 86.61
N PRO A 3 47.13 -66.76 87.01
CA PRO A 3 45.71 -66.44 87.29
C PRO A 3 45.24 -64.95 87.36
N TRP A 4 43.91 -64.81 87.48
CA TRP A 4 43.16 -63.82 88.30
C TRP A 4 43.13 -62.32 87.92
N ARG A 5 42.09 -61.88 87.17
CA ARG A 5 41.23 -60.68 87.44
C ARG A 5 40.16 -60.47 86.36
N LEU A 6 39.40 -61.53 86.09
CA LEU A 6 38.21 -61.58 85.22
C LEU A 6 36.91 -61.60 86.09
N LEU A 7 36.73 -60.65 87.01
CA LEU A 7 35.55 -60.70 87.92
C LEU A 7 35.09 -59.36 88.52
N SER A 8 35.14 -58.26 87.76
CA SER A 8 34.49 -57.00 88.15
C SER A 8 33.78 -56.27 86.99
N ILE A 9 33.47 -57.00 85.91
CA ILE A 9 32.82 -56.47 84.69
C ILE A 9 31.32 -56.86 84.64
N TRP A 10 30.73 -57.37 85.74
CA TRP A 10 29.35 -57.87 85.72
C TRP A 10 28.60 -57.59 87.03
N ALA A 11 28.43 -56.31 87.39
CA ALA A 11 27.53 -55.87 88.48
C ALA A 11 27.28 -54.33 88.48
N PRO A 12 26.97 -53.71 87.32
CA PRO A 12 25.77 -52.86 87.33
C PRO A 12 24.96 -52.96 86.03
N LEU A 13 24.96 -54.13 85.36
CA LEU A 13 23.99 -54.46 84.30
C LEU A 13 22.66 -54.98 84.87
N GLN A 14 22.36 -54.67 86.13
CA GLN A 14 21.17 -55.12 86.85
C GLN A 14 20.55 -54.01 87.73
N CYS A 15 20.61 -52.78 87.22
CA CYS A 15 19.67 -51.71 87.55
C CYS A 15 18.98 -51.20 86.26
N LEU A 16 18.71 -52.13 85.33
CA LEU A 16 17.87 -51.94 84.16
C LEU A 16 16.64 -52.86 84.28
N ALA A 17 16.03 -52.92 85.46
CA ALA A 17 14.85 -53.74 85.72
C ALA A 17 14.09 -53.24 86.95
N SER A 18 13.52 -52.03 86.88
CA SER A 18 12.23 -51.64 87.48
C SER A 18 11.95 -50.14 87.25
N LEU A 19 11.77 -49.77 85.98
CA LEU A 19 10.83 -48.71 85.62
C LEU A 19 9.69 -49.41 84.88
N ARG A 20 8.75 -49.97 85.63
CA ARG A 20 7.41 -50.25 85.08
C ARG A 20 6.81 -48.88 84.79
N VAL A 21 6.80 -48.48 83.52
CA VAL A 21 5.91 -47.42 83.03
C VAL A 21 4.50 -48.00 83.14
N ASP A 22 3.81 -47.65 84.22
CA ASP A 22 2.40 -47.98 84.43
C ASP A 22 1.59 -47.19 83.38
N SER A 23 0.94 -47.88 82.45
CA SER A 23 0.17 -47.28 81.35
C SER A 23 -1.18 -46.74 81.84
N ARG A 24 -1.17 -45.90 82.88
CA ARG A 24 -2.28 -44.99 83.17
C ARG A 24 -1.99 -43.71 82.41
N LYS A 25 -2.95 -43.23 81.62
CA LYS A 25 -2.84 -42.06 80.74
C LYS A 25 -2.37 -40.82 81.52
N ASP A 26 -1.06 -40.64 81.63
CA ASP A 26 -0.46 -39.48 82.25
C ASP A 26 -0.74 -38.24 81.38
N PRO A 27 -0.92 -37.06 81.98
CA PRO A 27 -1.05 -35.80 81.23
C PRO A 27 0.10 -35.60 80.23
N VAL A 28 1.30 -36.07 80.57
CA VAL A 28 2.50 -36.01 79.73
C VAL A 28 2.36 -36.87 78.47
N THR A 29 1.79 -38.08 78.55
CA THR A 29 1.58 -38.95 77.36
C THR A 29 0.59 -38.33 76.36
N LYS A 30 -0.42 -37.58 76.83
CA LYS A 30 -1.34 -36.84 75.96
C LYS A 30 -0.67 -35.68 75.24
N VAL A 31 0.25 -34.98 75.91
CA VAL A 31 1.05 -33.91 75.31
C VAL A 31 2.01 -34.50 74.27
N VAL A 32 2.66 -35.62 74.56
CA VAL A 32 3.52 -36.32 73.58
C VAL A 32 2.72 -36.81 72.37
N SER A 33 1.55 -37.42 72.56
CA SER A 33 0.71 -37.83 71.41
C SER A 33 0.20 -36.64 70.59
N LEU A 34 -0.10 -35.50 71.24
CA LEU A 34 -0.48 -34.28 70.53
C LEU A 34 0.70 -33.70 69.73
N LEU A 35 1.92 -33.72 70.29
CA LEU A 35 3.14 -33.29 69.60
C LEU A 35 3.49 -34.22 68.43
N GLU A 36 3.31 -35.54 68.58
CA GLU A 36 3.47 -36.51 67.49
C GLU A 36 2.44 -36.31 66.36
N ASP A 37 1.18 -36.02 66.71
CA ASP A 37 0.14 -35.73 65.72
C ASP A 37 0.37 -34.38 65.03
N MET A 38 0.83 -33.37 65.76
CA MET A 38 1.27 -32.09 65.19
C MET A 38 2.49 -32.26 64.27
N ALA A 39 3.45 -33.11 64.64
CA ALA A 39 4.61 -33.43 63.79
C ALA A 39 4.19 -34.13 62.49
N LYS A 40 3.29 -35.12 62.55
CA LYS A 40 2.73 -35.77 61.36
C LYS A 40 1.95 -34.80 60.49
N GLN A 41 1.18 -33.90 61.09
CA GLN A 41 0.43 -32.89 60.36
C GLN A 41 1.37 -31.90 59.65
N LEU A 42 2.47 -31.48 60.29
CA LEU A 42 3.51 -30.65 59.68
C LEU A 42 4.20 -31.35 58.49
N GLU A 43 4.45 -32.66 58.55
CA GLU A 43 5.00 -33.41 57.41
C GLU A 43 4.03 -33.48 56.22
N VAL A 44 2.73 -33.68 56.50
CA VAL A 44 1.69 -33.69 55.47
C VAL A 44 1.54 -32.30 54.85
N ASP A 45 1.54 -31.25 55.68
CA ASP A 45 1.41 -29.88 55.19
C ASP A 45 2.66 -29.45 54.42
N ALA A 46 3.87 -29.86 54.81
CA ALA A 46 5.09 -29.63 54.05
C ALA A 46 5.05 -30.23 52.63
N LYS A 47 4.53 -31.45 52.47
CA LYS A 47 4.36 -32.08 51.15
C LYS A 47 3.34 -31.37 50.27
N LYS A 48 2.21 -30.93 50.85
CA LYS A 48 1.22 -30.13 50.10
C LYS A 48 1.80 -28.80 49.66
N ASP A 49 2.57 -28.18 50.53
CA ASP A 49 3.24 -26.90 50.27
C ASP A 49 4.29 -27.07 49.14
N GLU A 50 5.03 -28.18 49.11
CA GLU A 50 5.95 -28.54 48.01
C GLU A 50 5.20 -28.74 46.69
N ASP A 51 4.11 -29.52 46.68
CA ASP A 51 3.28 -29.72 45.49
C ASP A 51 2.67 -28.40 44.96
N ILE A 52 2.30 -27.47 45.84
CA ILE A 52 1.78 -26.15 45.48
C ILE A 52 2.90 -25.28 44.90
N TYR A 53 4.08 -25.32 45.50
CA TYR A 53 5.25 -24.59 45.01
C TYR A 53 5.64 -25.04 43.60
N ASP A 54 5.76 -26.35 43.38
CA ASP A 54 6.10 -26.92 42.06
C ASP A 54 5.11 -26.48 40.97
N LYS A 55 3.80 -26.49 41.28
CA LYS A 55 2.77 -25.98 40.37
C LYS A 55 2.92 -24.49 40.11
N MET A 56 3.28 -23.70 41.11
CA MET A 56 3.49 -22.26 40.95
C MET A 56 4.73 -21.97 40.11
N VAL A 57 5.83 -22.72 40.29
CA VAL A 57 7.04 -22.61 39.47
C VAL A 57 6.74 -22.98 38.01
N CYS A 58 6.00 -24.06 37.78
CA CYS A 58 5.55 -24.43 36.43
C CYS A 58 4.71 -23.31 35.80
N TRP A 59 3.71 -22.79 36.52
CA TRP A 59 2.90 -21.67 36.05
C TRP A 59 3.73 -20.41 35.75
N CYS A 60 4.68 -20.08 36.61
CA CYS A 60 5.60 -18.96 36.46
C CYS A 60 6.46 -19.10 35.20
N THR A 61 7.10 -20.26 35.02
CA THR A 61 7.97 -20.50 33.85
C THR A 61 7.18 -20.54 32.55
N ASP A 62 6.03 -21.19 32.52
CA ASP A 62 5.18 -21.28 31.32
C ASP A 62 4.56 -19.93 30.96
N THR A 63 4.06 -19.18 31.94
CA THR A 63 3.46 -17.85 31.72
C THR A 63 4.51 -16.86 31.25
N GLN A 64 5.70 -16.85 31.87
CA GLN A 64 6.79 -15.97 31.43
C GLN A 64 7.25 -16.30 30.02
N LYS A 65 7.41 -17.58 29.67
CA LYS A 65 7.77 -18.02 28.31
C LYS A 65 6.69 -17.62 27.29
N ALA A 66 5.42 -17.88 27.60
CA ALA A 66 4.30 -17.53 26.73
C ALA A 66 4.21 -16.02 26.50
N LYS A 67 4.40 -15.21 27.55
CA LYS A 67 4.37 -13.75 27.45
C LYS A 67 5.59 -13.17 26.75
N GLN A 68 6.79 -13.71 26.99
CA GLN A 68 7.98 -13.32 26.24
C GLN A 68 7.79 -13.61 24.74
N LYS A 69 7.25 -14.78 24.39
CA LYS A 69 6.91 -15.12 23.01
C LYS A 69 5.90 -14.14 22.41
N SER A 70 4.84 -13.78 23.13
CA SER A 70 3.85 -12.75 22.70
C SER A 70 4.51 -11.40 22.42
N ILE A 71 5.45 -10.98 23.27
CA ILE A 71 6.22 -9.74 23.09
C ILE A 71 7.09 -9.80 21.84
N ASP A 72 7.78 -10.92 21.62
CA ASP A 72 8.67 -11.10 20.47
C ASP A 72 7.86 -11.13 19.15
N GLU A 73 6.73 -11.84 19.12
CA GLU A 73 5.79 -11.87 17.99
C GLU A 73 5.16 -10.48 17.74
N GLY A 74 4.78 -9.77 18.80
CA GLY A 74 4.27 -8.41 18.72
C GLY A 74 5.29 -7.41 18.18
N ALA A 75 6.56 -7.52 18.60
CA ALA A 75 7.65 -6.70 18.10
C ALA A 75 7.90 -6.96 16.61
N ALA A 76 7.98 -8.23 16.21
CA ALA A 76 8.13 -8.62 14.81
C ALA A 76 6.95 -8.12 13.95
N ARG A 77 5.72 -8.15 14.49
CA ARG A 77 4.54 -7.60 13.82
C ARG A 77 4.63 -6.09 13.63
N ILE A 78 5.11 -5.34 14.63
CA ILE A 78 5.32 -3.89 14.53
C ILE A 78 6.37 -3.56 13.46
N ASP A 79 7.45 -4.33 13.38
CA ASP A 79 8.50 -4.15 12.37
C ASP A 79 7.96 -4.42 10.96
N SER A 80 7.21 -5.52 10.78
CA SER A 80 6.53 -5.84 9.52
C SER A 80 5.56 -4.72 9.10
N LEU A 81 4.70 -4.26 10.01
CA LEU A 81 3.77 -3.16 9.74
C LEU A 81 4.49 -1.86 9.40
N SER A 82 5.65 -1.59 10.02
CA SER A 82 6.47 -0.42 9.72
C SER A 82 7.02 -0.47 8.30
N ALA A 83 7.55 -1.62 7.88
CA ALA A 83 8.03 -1.83 6.52
C ALA A 83 6.89 -1.69 5.49
N GLU A 84 5.71 -2.28 5.77
CA GLU A 84 4.53 -2.13 4.90
C GLU A 84 4.04 -0.67 4.81
N ILE A 85 4.11 0.08 5.90
CA ILE A 85 3.78 1.53 5.89
C ILE A 85 4.75 2.29 4.99
N GLU A 86 6.05 2.03 5.08
CA GLU A 86 7.06 2.67 4.23
C GLU A 86 6.85 2.34 2.75
N GLN A 87 6.56 1.07 2.43
CA GLN A 87 6.21 0.66 1.07
C GLN A 87 4.93 1.36 0.58
N GLY A 88 3.89 1.43 1.41
CA GLY A 88 2.65 2.13 1.09
C GLY A 88 2.87 3.62 0.80
N VAL A 89 3.71 4.29 1.61
CA VAL A 89 4.08 5.70 1.39
C VAL A 89 4.82 5.85 0.06
N ALA A 90 5.80 4.99 -0.22
CA ALA A 90 6.56 5.02 -1.46
C ALA A 90 5.68 4.78 -2.69
N LEU A 91 4.73 3.85 -2.61
CA LEU A 91 3.77 3.58 -3.68
C LEU A 91 2.87 4.78 -3.94
N SER A 92 2.28 5.37 -2.89
CA SER A 92 1.42 6.56 -3.04
C SER A 92 2.20 7.76 -3.61
N ALA A 93 3.43 7.96 -3.14
CA ALA A 93 4.32 9.01 -3.61
C ALA A 93 4.78 8.80 -5.07
N ARG A 94 4.88 7.55 -5.54
CA ARG A 94 5.19 7.23 -6.94
C ARG A 94 3.98 7.39 -7.85
N LEU A 95 2.80 6.94 -7.42
CA LEU A 95 1.59 6.96 -8.23
C LEU A 95 1.07 8.38 -8.49
N GLN A 96 1.21 9.29 -7.52
CA GLN A 96 0.77 10.69 -7.67
C GLN A 96 1.40 11.41 -8.87
N PRO A 97 2.74 11.48 -9.03
CA PRO A 97 3.35 12.13 -10.19
C PRO A 97 3.07 11.40 -11.51
N GLU A 98 2.93 10.07 -11.50
CA GLU A 98 2.53 9.32 -12.70
C GLU A 98 1.11 9.72 -13.15
N ILE A 99 0.15 9.84 -12.23
CA ILE A 99 -1.21 10.33 -12.50
C ILE A 99 -1.16 11.76 -13.04
N ASP A 100 -0.38 12.64 -12.42
CA ASP A 100 -0.29 14.05 -12.82
C ASP A 100 0.37 14.21 -14.21
N SER A 101 1.35 13.37 -14.55
CA SER A 101 1.96 13.34 -15.88
C SER A 101 0.93 12.91 -16.94
N LEU A 102 0.21 11.82 -16.70
CA LEU A 102 -0.82 11.32 -17.61
C LEU A 102 -1.96 12.34 -17.81
N LYS A 103 -2.36 13.05 -16.74
CA LYS A 103 -3.35 14.13 -16.85
C LYS A 103 -2.85 15.27 -17.74
N LYS A 104 -1.59 15.66 -17.62
CA LYS A 104 -0.97 16.68 -18.48
C LYS A 104 -0.88 16.22 -19.94
N GLU A 105 -0.53 14.97 -20.18
CA GLU A 105 -0.45 14.40 -21.53
C GLU A 105 -1.84 14.34 -22.18
N ALA A 106 -2.86 13.89 -21.45
CA ALA A 106 -4.24 13.88 -21.93
C ALA A 106 -4.73 15.30 -22.29
N GLU A 107 -4.42 16.30 -21.47
CA GLU A 107 -4.78 17.70 -21.75
C GLU A 107 -4.03 18.25 -22.97
N LYS A 108 -2.72 17.98 -23.10
CA LYS A 108 -1.96 18.35 -24.31
C LYS A 108 -2.53 17.71 -25.57
N ASN A 109 -2.93 16.44 -25.51
CA ASN A 109 -3.53 15.74 -26.64
C ASN A 109 -4.90 16.33 -27.01
N LYS A 110 -5.69 16.72 -26.02
CA LYS A 110 -6.96 17.43 -26.24
C LYS A 110 -6.74 18.79 -26.93
N GLN A 111 -5.79 19.57 -26.43
CA GLN A 111 -5.44 20.86 -27.04
C GLN A 111 -4.92 20.71 -28.47
N ALA A 112 -4.09 19.70 -28.73
CA ALA A 112 -3.62 19.39 -30.08
C ALA A 112 -4.77 19.03 -31.02
N LEU A 113 -5.78 18.28 -30.55
CA LEU A 113 -6.96 17.92 -31.33
C LEU A 113 -7.83 19.14 -31.63
N GLU A 114 -8.02 20.05 -30.66
CA GLU A 114 -8.73 21.32 -30.85
C GLU A 114 -8.02 22.23 -31.86
N GLN A 115 -6.70 22.37 -31.76
CA GLN A 115 -5.88 23.13 -32.71
C GLN A 115 -5.94 22.53 -34.12
N ALA A 116 -5.76 21.22 -34.24
CA ALA A 116 -5.87 20.53 -35.53
C ALA A 116 -7.28 20.71 -36.13
N SER A 117 -8.33 20.65 -35.31
CA SER A 117 -9.72 20.87 -35.76
C SER A 117 -9.95 22.30 -36.23
N ALA A 118 -9.37 23.29 -35.56
CA ALA A 118 -9.45 24.69 -35.97
C ALA A 118 -8.73 24.94 -37.31
N ILE A 119 -7.53 24.39 -37.47
CA ILE A 119 -6.77 24.45 -38.73
C ILE A 119 -7.56 23.77 -39.84
N ARG A 120 -8.13 22.59 -39.58
CA ARG A 120 -8.88 21.84 -40.58
C ARG A 120 -10.16 22.56 -41.02
N LYS A 121 -10.88 23.20 -40.10
CA LYS A 121 -12.03 24.06 -40.43
C LYS A 121 -11.61 25.23 -41.34
N LYS A 122 -10.48 25.86 -41.06
CA LYS A 122 -9.93 26.94 -41.88
C LYS A 122 -9.57 26.45 -43.29
N GLN A 123 -8.83 25.34 -43.38
CA GLN A 123 -8.43 24.73 -44.67
C GLN A 123 -9.64 24.27 -45.50
N SER A 124 -10.65 23.67 -44.88
CA SER A 124 -11.88 23.26 -45.57
C SER A 124 -12.62 24.48 -46.15
N GLY A 125 -12.68 25.59 -45.40
CA GLY A 125 -13.29 26.82 -45.88
C GLY A 125 -12.50 27.47 -47.03
N GLU A 126 -11.18 27.47 -46.95
CA GLU A 126 -10.30 27.93 -48.03
C GLU A 126 -10.48 27.07 -49.29
N PHE A 127 -10.54 25.74 -49.16
CA PHE A 127 -10.81 24.82 -50.26
C PHE A 127 -12.20 25.04 -50.89
N GLU A 128 -13.25 25.23 -50.09
CA GLU A 128 -14.60 25.48 -50.60
C GLU A 128 -14.67 26.79 -51.41
N ALA A 129 -14.02 27.85 -50.91
CA ALA A 129 -13.93 29.12 -51.63
C ALA A 129 -13.13 28.97 -52.94
N GLU A 130 -11.95 28.36 -52.85
CA GLU A 130 -11.02 28.22 -53.96
C GLU A 130 -11.56 27.30 -55.07
N SER A 131 -12.11 26.14 -54.70
CA SER A 131 -12.75 25.23 -55.64
C SER A 131 -14.01 25.83 -56.27
N GLY A 132 -14.75 26.68 -55.53
CA GLY A 132 -15.87 27.45 -56.05
C GLY A 132 -15.42 28.45 -57.13
N ASP A 133 -14.42 29.26 -56.83
CA ASP A 133 -13.87 30.25 -57.78
C ASP A 133 -13.24 29.59 -59.02
N LEU A 134 -12.58 28.43 -58.87
CA LEU A 134 -12.07 27.64 -60.00
C LEU A 134 -13.21 27.08 -60.86
N LYS A 135 -14.29 26.57 -60.27
CA LYS A 135 -15.46 26.07 -61.03
C LYS A 135 -16.15 27.18 -61.81
N ASP A 136 -16.34 28.34 -61.19
CA ASP A 136 -16.89 29.53 -61.86
C ASP A 136 -16.01 29.96 -63.03
N SER A 137 -14.68 29.96 -62.82
CA SER A 137 -13.70 30.31 -63.85
C SER A 137 -13.69 29.30 -65.00
N ILE A 138 -13.69 27.99 -64.71
CA ILE A 138 -13.79 26.92 -65.72
C ILE A 138 -15.06 27.09 -66.55
N ALA A 139 -16.22 27.34 -65.92
CA ALA A 139 -17.47 27.55 -66.63
C ALA A 139 -17.46 28.81 -67.51
N ALA A 140 -16.73 29.86 -67.11
CA ALA A 140 -16.53 31.06 -67.90
C ALA A 140 -15.60 30.82 -69.11
N VAL A 141 -14.44 30.18 -68.92
CA VAL A 141 -13.52 29.83 -70.01
C VAL A 141 -14.19 28.86 -70.99
N ASP A 142 -14.85 27.82 -70.51
CA ASP A 142 -15.49 26.80 -71.35
C ASP A 142 -16.55 27.41 -72.28
N LYS A 143 -17.37 28.34 -71.77
CA LYS A 143 -18.32 29.10 -72.60
C LYS A 143 -17.61 29.91 -73.69
N ALA A 144 -16.50 30.57 -73.37
CA ALA A 144 -15.72 31.37 -74.32
C ALA A 144 -15.06 30.49 -75.38
N VAL A 145 -14.41 29.39 -74.98
CA VAL A 145 -13.80 28.39 -75.88
C VAL A 145 -14.86 27.80 -76.82
N ASN A 146 -16.02 27.42 -76.29
CA ASN A 146 -17.13 26.87 -77.10
C ASN A 146 -17.72 27.89 -78.10
N LEU A 147 -17.76 29.17 -77.74
CA LEU A 147 -18.16 30.25 -78.66
C LEU A 147 -17.15 30.44 -79.80
N LEU A 148 -15.86 30.46 -79.48
CA LEU A 148 -14.78 30.59 -80.48
C LEU A 148 -14.72 29.38 -81.41
N LYS A 149 -14.88 28.17 -80.88
CA LYS A 149 -14.95 26.93 -81.67
C LYS A 149 -16.10 26.93 -82.67
N LYS A 150 -17.27 27.46 -82.29
CA LYS A 150 -18.44 27.60 -83.18
C LYS A 150 -18.26 28.70 -84.24
N LYS A 151 -17.54 29.77 -83.91
CA LYS A 151 -17.13 30.80 -84.87
C LYS A 151 -16.19 30.23 -85.93
N ASP A 152 -15.09 29.57 -85.52
CA ASP A 152 -14.06 29.06 -86.44
C ASP A 152 -14.57 27.94 -87.35
N SER A 153 -15.55 27.15 -86.88
CA SER A 153 -16.23 26.13 -87.71
C SER A 153 -17.29 26.68 -88.67
N GLY A 154 -17.51 28.00 -88.70
CA GLY A 154 -18.55 28.63 -89.52
C GLY A 154 -19.99 28.33 -89.08
N ALA A 155 -20.17 27.64 -87.95
CA ALA A 155 -21.47 27.16 -87.45
C ALA A 155 -22.34 28.26 -86.85
N THR A 156 -21.78 29.43 -86.52
CA THR A 156 -22.51 30.58 -85.97
C THR A 156 -22.15 31.85 -86.73
N SER A 157 -23.17 32.60 -87.16
CA SER A 157 -22.96 33.88 -87.86
C SER A 157 -22.33 34.91 -86.92
N PHE A 158 -21.49 35.79 -87.48
CA PHE A 158 -20.83 36.87 -86.72
C PHE A 158 -21.84 37.70 -85.89
N LEU A 159 -23.06 37.91 -86.39
CA LEU A 159 -24.12 38.63 -85.70
C LEU A 159 -24.57 37.95 -84.39
N GLN A 160 -24.59 36.61 -84.36
CA GLN A 160 -24.92 35.83 -83.16
C GLN A 160 -23.77 35.76 -82.15
N VAL A 161 -22.53 35.84 -82.61
CA VAL A 161 -21.37 35.90 -81.72
C VAL A 161 -21.23 37.31 -81.15
N ALA A 162 -21.50 38.35 -81.95
CA ALA A 162 -21.54 39.74 -81.53
C ALA A 162 -22.60 40.00 -80.44
N SER A 163 -23.79 39.38 -80.53
CA SER A 163 -24.82 39.52 -79.50
C SER A 163 -24.47 38.82 -78.16
N LYS A 164 -23.45 37.94 -78.16
CA LYS A 164 -22.92 37.27 -76.97
C LYS A 164 -21.59 37.86 -76.49
N ALA A 165 -21.09 38.91 -77.13
CA ALA A 165 -19.84 39.58 -76.75
C ALA A 165 -19.89 40.10 -75.30
N SER A 166 -21.03 40.63 -74.86
CA SER A 166 -21.26 41.08 -73.47
C SER A 166 -21.14 39.95 -72.45
N GLN A 167 -21.56 38.74 -72.80
CA GLN A 167 -21.47 37.55 -71.95
C GLN A 167 -20.01 37.05 -71.87
N VAL A 168 -19.27 37.13 -72.97
CA VAL A 168 -17.83 36.82 -72.99
C VAL A 168 -17.07 37.86 -72.18
N LYS A 169 -17.38 39.15 -72.32
CA LYS A 169 -16.77 40.23 -71.55
C LYS A 169 -17.03 40.09 -70.06
N SER A 170 -18.26 39.79 -69.64
CA SER A 170 -18.58 39.62 -68.22
C SER A 170 -17.88 38.39 -67.64
N ALA A 171 -17.85 37.28 -68.37
CA ALA A 171 -17.12 36.07 -68.01
C ALA A 171 -15.61 36.34 -67.85
N LEU A 172 -15.01 37.05 -68.80
CA LEU A 172 -13.59 37.41 -68.79
C LEU A 172 -13.27 38.37 -67.63
N ARG A 173 -14.11 39.38 -67.39
CA ARG A 173 -13.95 40.30 -66.25
C ARG A 173 -14.05 39.58 -64.91
N GLN A 174 -15.01 38.67 -64.77
CA GLN A 174 -15.21 37.88 -63.56
C GLN A 174 -14.04 36.92 -63.30
N MET A 175 -13.42 36.40 -64.35
CA MET A 175 -12.21 35.58 -64.22
C MET A 175 -10.98 36.38 -63.81
N PHE A 176 -10.72 37.53 -64.45
CA PHE A 176 -9.55 38.36 -64.11
C PHE A 176 -9.67 39.05 -62.74
N SER A 177 -10.89 39.24 -62.22
CA SER A 177 -11.07 39.75 -60.86
C SER A 177 -10.86 38.68 -59.78
N LYS A 178 -11.23 37.42 -60.03
CA LYS A 178 -11.21 36.34 -59.04
C LYS A 178 -10.00 35.40 -59.12
N SER A 179 -9.51 35.11 -60.33
CA SER A 179 -8.57 34.01 -60.58
C SER A 179 -7.12 34.45 -60.82
N HIS A 180 -6.75 35.69 -60.46
CA HIS A 180 -5.40 36.22 -60.69
C HIS A 180 -4.28 35.36 -60.05
N ARG A 181 -4.61 34.59 -59.00
CA ARG A 181 -3.67 33.69 -58.30
C ARG A 181 -3.26 32.44 -59.10
N TRP A 182 -4.06 32.04 -60.10
CA TRP A 182 -3.87 30.82 -60.89
C TRP A 182 -3.43 31.07 -62.34
N MET A 183 -3.24 32.35 -62.69
CA MET A 183 -2.74 32.74 -63.99
C MET A 183 -1.21 32.73 -63.95
N ASP A 184 -0.59 31.95 -64.82
CA ASP A 184 0.85 31.96 -65.01
C ASP A 184 1.30 33.38 -65.41
N PRO A 185 2.23 34.02 -64.66
CA PRO A 185 2.77 35.33 -65.00
C PRO A 185 3.29 35.40 -66.45
N ALA A 186 3.82 34.30 -66.99
CA ALA A 186 4.34 34.23 -68.35
C ALA A 186 3.24 34.37 -69.42
N LEU A 187 2.02 33.88 -69.17
CA LEU A 187 0.87 34.00 -70.08
C LEU A 187 0.36 35.45 -70.17
N ILE A 188 0.48 36.22 -69.09
CA ILE A 188 0.12 37.64 -69.05
C ILE A 188 1.13 38.47 -69.86
N GLU A 189 2.41 38.11 -69.79
CA GLU A 189 3.51 38.86 -70.39
C GLU A 189 3.70 38.55 -71.89
N GLN A 190 3.47 37.31 -72.33
CA GLN A 190 3.64 36.91 -73.74
C GLN A 190 2.40 37.15 -74.62
N GLY A 191 1.19 37.22 -74.04
CA GLY A 191 -0.07 37.22 -74.80
C GLY A 191 -0.71 38.59 -75.06
N GLY A 192 -0.12 39.70 -74.58
CA GLY A 192 -0.77 41.02 -74.68
C GLY A 192 -2.09 41.14 -73.91
N LEU A 193 -2.39 40.18 -73.03
CA LEU A 193 -3.51 40.21 -72.07
C LEU A 193 -3.20 41.23 -70.95
N ARG A 194 -3.07 42.50 -71.33
CA ARG A 194 -3.19 43.62 -70.38
C ARG A 194 -4.53 43.46 -69.66
N ASP A 195 -4.49 43.47 -68.33
CA ASP A 195 -5.63 43.38 -67.41
C ASP A 195 -6.99 43.41 -68.12
N MET A 196 -7.51 42.23 -68.48
CA MET A 196 -8.74 42.15 -69.27
C MET A 196 -9.99 42.56 -68.47
N ARG A 197 -9.84 43.05 -67.23
CA ARG A 197 -10.93 43.67 -66.46
C ARG A 197 -11.59 44.81 -67.21
N ASP A 198 -10.87 45.50 -68.09
CA ASP A 198 -11.37 46.69 -68.79
C ASP A 198 -11.43 46.54 -70.32
N VAL A 199 -11.50 45.31 -70.84
CA VAL A 199 -11.74 45.08 -72.27
C VAL A 199 -13.05 45.78 -72.69
N LYS A 200 -12.95 46.74 -73.62
CA LYS A 200 -14.13 47.38 -74.20
C LYS A 200 -14.81 46.38 -75.12
N GLU A 201 -16.14 46.40 -75.12
CA GLU A 201 -16.90 45.47 -75.96
C GLU A 201 -16.65 45.70 -77.45
N ALA A 202 -16.32 46.94 -77.82
CA ALA A 202 -15.86 47.31 -79.15
C ALA A 202 -14.55 46.60 -79.55
N ASP A 203 -13.57 46.51 -78.64
CA ASP A 203 -12.28 45.85 -78.89
C ASP A 203 -12.47 44.34 -79.04
N LEU A 204 -13.37 43.75 -78.23
CA LEU A 204 -13.77 42.36 -78.34
C LEU A 204 -14.45 42.08 -79.70
N LEU A 205 -15.43 42.92 -80.08
CA LEU A 205 -16.12 42.81 -81.38
C LEU A 205 -15.17 42.95 -82.57
N GLN A 206 -14.08 43.72 -82.41
CA GLN A 206 -13.06 43.92 -83.44
C GLN A 206 -12.22 42.66 -83.65
N LEU A 207 -11.80 42.00 -82.56
CA LEU A 207 -11.12 40.69 -82.57
C LEU A 207 -12.02 39.58 -83.12
N LEU A 208 -13.34 39.73 -82.98
CA LEU A 208 -14.29 38.74 -83.45
C LEU A 208 -14.68 38.90 -84.93
N LYS A 209 -14.24 39.94 -85.64
CA LYS A 209 -14.62 40.18 -87.05
C LYS A 209 -14.26 39.02 -87.99
N PRO A 210 -15.03 38.81 -89.07
CA PRO A 210 -14.70 37.82 -90.11
C PRO A 210 -13.36 38.17 -90.77
N GLY A 211 -12.43 37.20 -90.86
CA GLY A 211 -11.13 37.36 -91.54
C GLY A 211 -9.91 37.62 -90.65
N GLN A 212 -10.07 37.75 -89.32
CA GLN A 212 -8.95 37.75 -88.36
C GLN A 212 -8.78 36.37 -87.72
N SER A 213 -7.53 35.92 -87.58
CA SER A 213 -7.17 34.62 -87.00
C SER A 213 -7.46 34.56 -85.50
N THR A 214 -8.56 33.91 -85.12
CA THR A 214 -8.93 33.64 -83.71
C THR A 214 -8.18 32.45 -83.09
N GLY A 215 -7.36 31.74 -83.88
CA GLY A 215 -6.70 30.50 -83.48
C GLY A 215 -5.70 30.62 -82.31
N GLU A 216 -4.94 31.71 -82.23
CA GLU A 216 -4.01 31.93 -81.10
C GLU A 216 -4.76 32.16 -79.78
N ILE A 217 -5.84 32.94 -79.80
CA ILE A 217 -6.70 33.20 -78.62
C ILE A 217 -7.42 31.92 -78.19
N PHE A 218 -7.88 31.11 -79.15
CA PHE A 218 -8.46 29.80 -78.87
C PHE A 218 -7.46 28.85 -78.21
N GLY A 219 -6.22 28.80 -78.71
CA GLY A 219 -5.15 27.98 -78.13
C GLY A 219 -4.84 28.39 -76.70
N MET A 220 -4.69 29.69 -76.45
CA MET A 220 -4.43 30.23 -75.11
C MET A 220 -5.57 29.94 -74.12
N LEU A 221 -6.83 30.15 -74.52
CA LEU A 221 -7.99 29.87 -73.68
C LEU A 221 -8.19 28.36 -73.44
N SER A 222 -7.87 27.51 -74.42
CA SER A 222 -7.92 26.06 -74.25
C SER A 222 -6.85 25.57 -73.29
N GLN A 223 -5.61 26.06 -73.42
CA GLN A 223 -4.54 25.75 -72.47
C GLN A 223 -4.91 26.22 -71.04
N MET A 224 -5.50 27.41 -70.90
CA MET A 224 -5.94 27.91 -69.59
C MET A 224 -7.10 27.09 -69.01
N LEU A 225 -8.02 26.61 -69.85
CA LEU A 225 -9.09 25.69 -69.44
C LEU A 225 -8.50 24.39 -68.89
N ASP A 226 -7.54 23.80 -69.60
CA ASP A 226 -6.86 22.58 -69.20
C ASP A 226 -6.10 22.79 -67.87
N THR A 227 -5.39 23.91 -67.71
CA THR A 227 -4.71 24.28 -66.45
C THR A 227 -5.70 24.43 -65.29
N PHE A 228 -6.83 25.12 -65.46
CA PHE A 228 -7.82 25.23 -64.38
C PHE A 228 -8.48 23.89 -64.02
N GLN A 229 -8.76 23.05 -65.02
CA GLN A 229 -9.28 21.71 -64.76
C GLN A 229 -8.25 20.83 -64.04
N GLN A 230 -6.96 20.95 -64.37
CA GLN A 230 -5.89 20.27 -63.66
C GLN A 230 -5.76 20.78 -62.22
N ASN A 231 -5.69 22.09 -62.01
CA ASN A 231 -5.64 22.69 -60.66
C ASN A 231 -6.83 22.24 -59.81
N LEU A 232 -8.05 22.22 -60.38
CA LEU A 232 -9.25 21.76 -59.67
C LEU A 232 -9.12 20.30 -59.23
N LYS A 233 -8.55 19.43 -60.08
CA LYS A 233 -8.29 18.03 -59.72
C LYS A 233 -7.25 17.93 -58.60
N GLU A 234 -6.13 18.63 -58.75
CA GLU A 234 -5.04 18.65 -57.77
C GLU A 234 -5.54 19.09 -56.39
N ILE A 235 -6.23 20.23 -56.29
CA ILE A 235 -6.76 20.69 -54.99
C ILE A 235 -7.82 19.74 -54.41
N SER A 236 -8.59 19.05 -55.26
CA SER A 236 -9.62 18.10 -54.82
C SER A 236 -9.00 16.81 -54.30
N GLU A 237 -7.91 16.36 -54.91
CA GLU A 237 -7.12 15.21 -54.44
C GLU A 237 -6.40 15.55 -53.14
N GLU A 238 -5.74 16.70 -53.06
CA GLU A 238 -5.11 17.19 -51.82
C GLU A 238 -6.12 17.32 -50.67
N GLU A 239 -7.31 17.86 -50.93
CA GLU A 239 -8.36 17.96 -49.92
C GLU A 239 -8.83 16.60 -49.42
N LYS A 240 -8.91 15.59 -50.30
CA LYS A 240 -9.27 14.22 -49.92
C LYS A 240 -8.20 13.62 -49.01
N ASP A 241 -6.93 13.82 -49.35
CA ASP A 241 -5.80 13.32 -48.55
C ASP A 241 -5.70 14.04 -47.21
N ASN A 242 -5.91 15.36 -47.18
CA ASN A 242 -5.94 16.17 -45.96
C ASN A 242 -7.11 15.76 -45.04
N LYS A 243 -8.29 15.47 -45.59
CA LYS A 243 -9.42 14.90 -44.82
C LYS A 243 -9.07 13.56 -44.22
N ALA A 244 -8.56 12.63 -45.03
CA ALA A 244 -8.18 11.30 -44.56
C ALA A 244 -7.07 11.34 -43.50
N ALA A 245 -6.09 12.24 -43.66
CA ALA A 245 -5.04 12.44 -42.67
C ALA A 245 -5.58 13.00 -41.35
N PHE A 246 -6.50 13.97 -41.42
CA PHE A 246 -7.14 14.54 -40.24
C PHE A 246 -8.02 13.53 -39.50
N GLU A 247 -8.82 12.72 -40.21
CA GLU A 247 -9.63 11.66 -39.60
C GLU A 247 -8.76 10.65 -38.86
N LYS A 248 -7.64 10.21 -39.47
CA LYS A 248 -6.66 9.33 -38.82
C LYS A 248 -6.06 9.96 -37.57
N LEU A 249 -5.69 11.25 -37.64
CA LEU A 249 -5.16 11.99 -36.50
C LEU A 249 -6.19 12.11 -35.37
N GLN A 250 -7.45 12.37 -35.71
CA GLN A 250 -8.53 12.49 -34.74
C GLN A 250 -8.78 11.18 -34.00
N VAL A 251 -8.84 10.05 -34.73
CA VAL A 251 -8.98 8.72 -34.14
C VAL A 251 -7.79 8.41 -33.24
N ALA A 252 -6.57 8.52 -33.76
CA ALA A 252 -5.36 8.22 -32.99
C ALA A 252 -5.24 9.05 -31.70
N LYS A 253 -5.55 10.35 -31.77
CA LYS A 253 -5.52 11.23 -30.58
C LYS A 253 -6.66 10.95 -29.62
N SER A 254 -7.85 10.59 -30.11
CA SER A 254 -8.98 10.21 -29.25
C SER A 254 -8.68 8.91 -28.49
N ASP A 255 -8.10 7.92 -29.17
CA ASP A 255 -7.69 6.64 -28.58
C ASP A 255 -6.59 6.85 -27.52
N GLU A 256 -5.63 7.74 -27.80
CA GLU A 256 -4.56 8.11 -26.85
C GLU A 256 -5.11 8.78 -25.59
N ILE A 257 -6.13 9.65 -25.73
CA ILE A 257 -6.83 10.30 -24.63
C ILE A 257 -7.62 9.27 -23.82
N GLU A 258 -8.35 8.36 -24.48
CA GLU A 258 -9.11 7.31 -23.79
C GLU A 258 -8.20 6.34 -23.04
N THR A 259 -7.10 5.93 -23.68
CA THR A 259 -6.09 5.06 -23.06
C THR A 259 -5.46 5.75 -21.83
N SER A 260 -5.07 7.02 -21.96
CA SER A 260 -4.55 7.81 -20.84
C SER A 260 -5.59 7.94 -19.72
N ALA A 261 -6.85 8.19 -20.05
CA ALA A 261 -7.93 8.26 -19.07
C ALA A 261 -8.17 6.91 -18.35
N GLY A 262 -8.06 5.80 -19.07
CA GLY A 262 -8.10 4.45 -18.50
C GLY A 262 -6.96 4.21 -17.51
N GLN A 263 -5.73 4.54 -17.90
CA GLN A 263 -4.55 4.43 -17.03
C GLN A 263 -4.65 5.32 -15.79
N ILE A 264 -5.14 6.55 -15.93
CA ILE A 264 -5.40 7.46 -14.81
C ILE A 264 -6.36 6.80 -13.82
N ARG A 265 -7.49 6.25 -14.29
CA ARG A 265 -8.49 5.60 -13.41
C ARG A 265 -7.90 4.39 -12.67
N VAL A 266 -7.10 3.57 -13.35
CA VAL A 266 -6.44 2.42 -12.73
C VAL A 266 -5.47 2.89 -11.65
N LYS A 267 -4.59 3.84 -11.97
CA LYS A 267 -3.61 4.37 -11.00
C LYS A 267 -4.26 5.10 -9.84
N GLU A 268 -5.35 5.82 -10.06
CA GLU A 268 -6.12 6.46 -8.98
C GLU A 268 -6.73 5.41 -8.04
N LYS A 269 -7.23 4.29 -8.57
CA LYS A 269 -7.71 3.16 -7.75
C LYS A 269 -6.57 2.50 -6.98
N GLU A 270 -5.44 2.25 -7.62
CA GLU A 270 -4.25 1.69 -6.97
C GLU A 270 -3.76 2.59 -5.83
N LYS A 271 -3.72 3.90 -6.08
CA LYS A 271 -3.35 4.90 -5.07
C LYS A 271 -4.34 4.91 -3.91
N ALA A 272 -5.64 4.90 -4.19
CA ALA A 272 -6.66 4.87 -3.16
C ALA A 272 -6.56 3.60 -2.29
N ALA A 273 -6.35 2.43 -2.91
CA ALA A 273 -6.15 1.17 -2.18
C ALA A 273 -4.87 1.20 -1.33
N ALA A 274 -3.77 1.76 -1.85
CA ALA A 274 -2.53 1.94 -1.10
C ALA A 274 -2.71 2.90 0.10
N ASP A 275 -3.42 4.02 -0.10
CA ASP A 275 -3.71 5.00 0.96
C ASP A 275 -4.62 4.40 2.04
N GLU A 276 -5.61 3.57 1.66
CA GLU A 276 -6.46 2.82 2.60
C GLU A 276 -5.65 1.81 3.42
N GLN A 277 -4.82 0.99 2.75
CA GLN A 277 -3.97 0.01 3.44
C GLN A 277 -2.98 0.68 4.39
N LEU A 278 -2.41 1.81 3.98
CA LEU A 278 -1.52 2.61 4.83
C LEU A 278 -2.25 3.14 6.07
N ALA A 279 -3.51 3.58 5.95
CA ALA A 279 -4.31 4.00 7.10
C ALA A 279 -4.61 2.83 8.04
N ARG A 280 -4.97 1.66 7.50
CA ARG A 280 -5.18 0.42 8.27
C ARG A 280 -3.91 0.00 9.01
N ASN A 281 -2.79 -0.10 8.30
CA ASN A 281 -1.51 -0.50 8.90
C ASN A 281 -1.04 0.47 10.00
N LYS A 282 -1.26 1.78 9.83
CA LYS A 282 -0.96 2.77 10.88
C LYS A 282 -1.83 2.57 12.13
N LYS A 283 -3.09 2.18 11.97
CA LYS A 283 -3.98 1.87 13.08
C LYS A 283 -3.53 0.60 13.79
N ASP A 284 -3.31 -0.47 13.03
CA ASP A 284 -2.89 -1.77 13.54
C ASP A 284 -1.54 -1.68 14.26
N LYS A 285 -0.59 -0.88 13.75
CA LYS A 285 0.68 -0.63 14.41
C LYS A 285 0.49 0.01 15.78
N LYS A 286 -0.39 1.02 15.90
CA LYS A 286 -0.68 1.66 17.19
C LYS A 286 -1.35 0.70 18.17
N GLU A 287 -2.26 -0.14 17.69
CA GLU A 287 -2.92 -1.15 18.52
C GLU A 287 -1.90 -2.21 18.99
N ALA A 288 -0.99 -2.65 18.11
CA ALA A 288 0.09 -3.57 18.45
C ALA A 288 1.10 -2.97 19.45
N GLU A 289 1.49 -1.70 19.29
CA GLU A 289 2.36 -0.98 20.24
C GLU A 289 1.72 -0.89 21.63
N LYS A 290 0.39 -0.67 21.71
CA LYS A 290 -0.35 -0.67 22.97
C LYS A 290 -0.37 -2.06 23.61
N ALA A 291 -0.69 -3.10 22.85
CA ALA A 291 -0.72 -4.47 23.34
C ALA A 291 0.66 -4.94 23.83
N LEU A 292 1.72 -4.60 23.10
CA LEU A 292 3.10 -4.92 23.48
C LEU A 292 3.53 -4.21 24.77
N LYS A 293 3.06 -2.98 25.00
CA LYS A 293 3.28 -2.28 26.27
C LYS A 293 2.58 -2.99 27.43
N GLU A 294 1.32 -3.36 27.25
CA GLU A 294 0.53 -4.09 28.25
C GLU A 294 1.14 -5.47 28.56
N ASP A 295 1.61 -6.20 27.55
CA ASP A 295 2.29 -7.49 27.73
C ASP A 295 3.62 -7.35 28.47
N LYS A 296 4.39 -6.29 28.22
CA LYS A 296 5.62 -5.98 28.98
C LYS A 296 5.33 -5.67 30.44
N GLU A 297 4.32 -4.85 30.72
CA GLU A 297 3.89 -4.53 32.08
C GLU A 297 3.37 -5.78 32.81
N PHE A 298 2.63 -6.64 32.12
CA PHE A 298 2.15 -7.90 32.67
C PHE A 298 3.29 -8.87 32.97
N LEU A 299 4.27 -8.99 32.06
CA LEU A 299 5.46 -9.82 32.29
C LEU A 299 6.22 -9.38 33.54
N GLU A 300 6.36 -8.08 33.76
CA GLU A 300 6.99 -7.54 34.96
C GLU A 300 6.19 -7.86 36.23
N SER A 301 4.86 -7.74 36.18
CA SER A 301 3.98 -8.16 37.27
C SER A 301 4.11 -9.65 37.58
N VAL A 302 4.19 -10.50 36.55
CA VAL A 302 4.39 -11.95 36.72
C VAL A 302 5.74 -12.24 37.35
N LYS A 303 6.83 -11.60 36.89
CA LYS A 303 8.16 -11.77 37.50
C LYS A 303 8.17 -11.40 38.97
N SER A 304 7.56 -10.27 39.34
CA SER A 304 7.46 -9.86 40.74
C SER A 304 6.65 -10.85 41.59
N LYS A 305 5.51 -11.35 41.09
CA LYS A 305 4.71 -12.36 41.79
C LYS A 305 5.46 -13.67 42.00
N CYS A 306 6.20 -14.11 40.98
CA CYS A 306 7.01 -15.32 41.07
C CYS A 306 8.15 -15.16 42.10
N ALA A 307 8.86 -14.03 42.07
CA ALA A 307 9.92 -13.73 43.04
C ALA A 307 9.39 -13.64 44.49
N ASN A 308 8.22 -13.04 44.69
CA ASN A 308 7.58 -12.99 46.01
C ASN A 308 7.20 -14.40 46.49
N ASN A 309 6.63 -15.22 45.61
CA ASN A 309 6.28 -16.60 45.95
C ASN A 309 7.52 -17.45 46.29
N ASP A 310 8.62 -17.28 45.57
CA ASP A 310 9.90 -17.92 45.89
C ASP A 310 10.43 -17.48 47.26
N ALA A 311 10.40 -16.18 47.56
CA ALA A 311 10.82 -15.68 48.87
C ALA A 311 9.94 -16.17 50.03
N GLU A 312 8.61 -16.24 49.81
CA GLU A 312 7.66 -16.78 50.79
C GLU A 312 7.84 -18.29 50.99
N TRP A 313 8.21 -19.02 49.94
CA TRP A 313 8.56 -20.44 50.03
C TRP A 313 9.82 -20.66 50.86
N ASP A 314 10.89 -19.93 50.56
CA ASP A 314 12.16 -20.03 51.28
C ASP A 314 11.99 -19.67 52.77
N ALA A 315 11.19 -18.64 53.07
CA ALA A 315 10.85 -18.25 54.43
C ALA A 315 10.09 -19.38 55.17
N ARG A 316 9.10 -20.02 54.52
CA ARG A 316 8.35 -21.15 55.09
C ARG A 316 9.24 -22.36 55.36
N GLN A 317 10.14 -22.68 54.44
CA GLN A 317 11.14 -23.75 54.61
C GLN A 317 12.10 -23.46 55.76
N GLY A 318 12.50 -22.19 55.94
CA GLY A 318 13.33 -21.74 57.07
C GLY A 318 12.64 -21.89 58.43
N ILE A 319 11.37 -21.49 58.52
CA ILE A 319 10.56 -21.59 59.75
C ILE A 319 10.31 -23.06 60.11
N SER A 320 9.96 -23.91 59.15
CA SER A 320 9.72 -25.35 59.37
C SER A 320 10.95 -26.05 59.97
N LYS A 321 12.15 -25.81 59.39
CA LYS A 321 13.43 -26.35 59.92
C LYS A 321 13.76 -25.87 61.32
N THR A 322 13.38 -24.64 61.66
CA THR A 322 13.67 -24.05 62.97
C THR A 322 12.69 -24.59 64.02
N CYS A 323 11.41 -24.75 63.68
CA CYS A 323 10.36 -25.27 64.55
C CYS A 323 10.58 -26.76 64.90
N VAL A 324 11.01 -27.59 63.94
CA VAL A 324 11.37 -28.99 64.22
C VAL A 324 12.56 -29.08 65.17
N LYS A 325 13.60 -28.26 64.97
CA LYS A 325 14.76 -28.21 65.87
C LYS A 325 14.36 -27.79 67.28
N SER A 326 13.58 -26.72 67.43
CA SER A 326 13.13 -26.24 68.74
C SER A 326 12.24 -27.27 69.45
N GLN A 327 11.35 -27.97 68.74
CA GLN A 327 10.55 -29.05 69.34
C GLN A 327 11.41 -30.24 69.80
N THR A 328 12.44 -30.62 69.05
CA THR A 328 13.36 -31.69 69.48
C THR A 328 14.25 -31.28 70.65
N GLU A 329 14.69 -30.02 70.69
CA GLU A 329 15.50 -29.48 71.78
C GLU A 329 14.66 -29.27 73.04
N GLU A 330 13.45 -28.72 72.94
CA GLU A 330 12.50 -28.57 74.05
C GLU A 330 12.02 -29.93 74.59
N ALA A 331 11.72 -30.90 73.72
CA ALA A 331 11.38 -32.25 74.16
C ALA A 331 12.54 -32.93 74.89
N SER A 332 13.78 -32.78 74.38
CA SER A 332 14.96 -33.37 75.01
C SER A 332 15.30 -32.72 76.36
N THR A 333 15.16 -31.39 76.48
CA THR A 333 15.41 -30.66 77.72
C THR A 333 14.31 -30.90 78.75
N ALA A 334 13.03 -30.96 78.36
CA ALA A 334 11.94 -31.32 79.26
C ALA A 334 12.09 -32.74 79.83
N VAL A 335 12.45 -33.72 78.98
CA VAL A 335 12.74 -35.10 79.43
C VAL A 335 13.96 -35.14 80.34
N PHE A 336 15.01 -34.35 80.05
CA PHE A 336 16.19 -34.27 80.91
C PHE A 336 15.89 -33.59 82.25
N GLN A 337 14.98 -32.62 82.28
CA GLN A 337 14.58 -31.90 83.48
C GLN A 337 13.66 -32.75 84.39
N GLU A 338 12.77 -33.56 83.80
CA GLU A 338 12.01 -34.57 84.57
C GLU A 338 12.91 -35.69 85.10
N LEU A 339 13.89 -36.18 84.31
CA LEU A 339 14.83 -37.20 84.77
C LEU A 339 15.74 -36.69 85.90
N THR A 340 16.18 -35.44 85.83
CA THR A 340 17.03 -34.83 86.88
C THR A 340 16.23 -34.46 88.13
N GLN A 341 14.99 -33.99 88.01
CA GLN A 341 14.10 -33.80 89.16
C GLN A 341 13.69 -35.13 89.80
N GLY A 342 13.46 -36.17 88.99
CA GLY A 342 13.23 -37.54 89.45
C GLY A 342 14.44 -38.11 90.19
N CYS A 343 15.65 -37.95 89.65
CA CYS A 343 16.88 -38.33 90.35
C CYS A 343 17.14 -37.52 91.63
N PHE A 344 16.80 -36.24 91.66
CA PHE A 344 16.93 -35.38 92.85
C PHE A 344 15.91 -35.76 93.95
N TRP A 345 14.69 -36.13 93.56
CA TRP A 345 13.69 -36.69 94.47
C TRP A 345 14.08 -38.08 94.98
N ILE A 346 14.63 -38.94 94.12
CA ILE A 346 15.11 -40.27 94.52
C ILE A 346 16.30 -40.12 95.49
N SER A 347 17.27 -39.25 95.21
CA SER A 347 18.42 -39.04 96.10
C SER A 347 18.02 -38.47 97.46
N SER A 348 17.13 -37.47 97.48
CA SER A 348 16.62 -36.86 98.72
C SER A 348 15.67 -37.77 99.51
N PHE A 349 14.99 -38.73 98.86
CA PHE A 349 14.22 -39.78 99.52
C PHE A 349 15.13 -40.82 100.16
N THR A 350 16.19 -41.29 99.46
CA THR A 350 17.19 -42.20 100.04
C THR A 350 17.99 -41.58 101.20
N GLU A 351 18.33 -40.29 101.15
CA GLU A 351 18.99 -39.62 102.29
C GLU A 351 18.08 -39.45 103.50
N ARG A 352 16.76 -39.37 103.30
CA ARG A 352 15.78 -39.35 104.39
C ARG A 352 15.57 -40.75 104.99
N GLU A 353 15.51 -41.80 104.18
CA GLU A 353 15.42 -43.21 104.66
C GLU A 353 16.70 -43.70 105.36
N ILE A 354 17.89 -43.28 104.90
CA ILE A 354 19.16 -43.60 105.56
C ILE A 354 19.26 -42.88 106.92
N ARG A 355 18.78 -41.63 107.01
CA ARG A 355 18.81 -40.86 108.26
C ARG A 355 17.77 -41.36 109.27
N ASP A 356 16.61 -41.84 108.83
CA ASP A 356 15.59 -42.40 109.73
C ASP A 356 15.94 -43.85 110.19
N SER A 357 16.71 -44.62 109.41
CA SER A 357 17.26 -45.91 109.88
C SER A 357 18.41 -45.77 110.89
N ALA A 358 19.12 -44.64 110.91
CA ALA A 358 20.25 -44.41 111.83
C ALA A 358 19.81 -44.00 113.26
N VAL A 359 18.54 -43.72 113.50
CA VAL A 359 18.02 -43.28 114.83
C VAL A 359 17.40 -44.45 115.62
N LEU A 360 17.28 -45.65 115.04
CA LEU A 360 16.75 -46.85 115.69
C LEU A 360 17.82 -47.87 116.13
N SER A 361 19.09 -47.46 116.18
CA SER A 361 20.18 -48.25 116.76
C SER A 361 21.22 -47.35 117.42
N ILE A 362 20.86 -46.77 118.57
CA ILE A 362 21.66 -46.53 119.79
C ILE A 362 20.69 -46.24 120.94
#